data_AF-A0A4Q2Z890-F1
#
_entry.id   AF-A0A4Q2Z890-F1
#
_cell.length_a   1.000
_cell.length_b   1.000
_cell.length_c   1.000
_cell.angle_alpha   90.00
_cell.angle_beta   90.00
_cell.angle_gamma   90.00
#
_symmetry.space_group_name_H-M   'P 1'
#
loop_
_entity.id
_entity.type
_entity.pdbx_description
1 polymer ?
#
loop_
_entity_poly.entity_id
_entity_poly.type
_entity_poly.pdbx_seq_one_letter_code
_entity_poly.pdbx_strand_id
1 'polypeptide(L)'
;MDLSSLIQEILYLMWDVGFKVGHACRSVAECLEQAKADQENKTALIESRLLAGDKKLFAEFQSRFDKECLTKGQEAFFELRRQDLRSRHQKYSKTVFLQEPNVKEGCGGMRDYHNIRWVARVKRGSADLRDLVDDRLLTTRACRKIDAAYDFLNRVRNELHYQAGRASDQLTLRLQGVVATNFNYPQRSILRRTEAFMRDYYLHTRSLYQHTGSLMEAFEIEQEDVPVTGLKSFLMVRPKKREEFDGFVAREGRIYPVNNEIFDEDPNRLMRLFQHTQLRGLRLSPPMRKLIKSHREAVDRPFRYSKTNRDTFQGILERKGDVARTLRQMHRVGFLGRYLPEFGALDCLVQHEFFHRYTADEHTLRCIEELDALVGSDDPRKEIYRRLFHEAEDPYALYLALILHDTGRAENVREHIDGSAMLASRLCNRLQVHGPR
;
A
#
# COMPACT_ATOMS: atom_id res chain seq x y z
N MET A 1 -22.69 22.25 -42.55
CA MET A 1 -22.85 21.03 -41.73
C MET A 1 -23.25 21.50 -40.34
N ASP A 2 -24.38 21.02 -39.81
CA ASP A 2 -24.79 21.34 -38.44
C ASP A 2 -23.79 20.72 -37.44
N LEU A 3 -23.55 21.38 -36.30
CA LEU A 3 -22.62 20.92 -35.28
C LEU A 3 -23.01 19.53 -34.77
N SER A 4 -24.31 19.28 -34.63
CA SER A 4 -24.85 17.98 -34.22
C SER A 4 -24.45 16.86 -35.20
N SER A 5 -24.60 17.10 -36.50
CA SER A 5 -24.23 16.14 -37.54
C SER A 5 -22.73 15.84 -37.55
N LEU A 6 -21.89 16.88 -37.42
CA LEU A 6 -20.44 16.70 -37.35
C LEU A 6 -20.02 15.83 -36.15
N ILE A 7 -20.62 16.09 -34.98
CA ILE A 7 -20.35 15.31 -33.77
C ILE A 7 -20.77 13.85 -33.97
N GLN A 8 -21.96 13.61 -34.51
CA GLN A 8 -22.45 12.26 -34.77
C GLN A 8 -21.53 11.49 -35.71
N GLU A 9 -21.11 12.09 -36.82
CA GLU A 9 -20.18 11.46 -37.77
C GLU A 9 -18.86 11.06 -37.10
N ILE A 10 -18.28 11.95 -36.28
CA ILE A 10 -17.04 11.65 -35.53
C ILE A 10 -17.27 10.51 -34.53
N LEU A 11 -18.37 10.53 -33.78
CA LEU A 11 -18.65 9.51 -32.77
C LEU A 11 -18.90 8.13 -33.38
N TYR A 12 -19.68 8.06 -34.46
CA TYR A 12 -19.92 6.81 -35.17
C TYR A 12 -18.61 6.23 -35.71
N LEU A 13 -17.75 7.06 -36.31
CA LEU A 13 -16.42 6.62 -36.75
C LEU A 13 -15.59 6.06 -35.59
N MET A 14 -15.56 6.74 -34.44
CA MET A 14 -14.80 6.27 -33.27
C MET A 14 -15.33 4.92 -32.75
N TRP A 15 -16.66 4.75 -32.71
CA TRP A 15 -17.28 3.50 -32.29
C TRP A 15 -17.07 2.37 -33.30
N ASP A 16 -17.14 2.65 -34.59
CA ASP A 16 -16.91 1.67 -35.66
C ASP A 16 -15.47 1.15 -35.66
N VAL A 17 -14.51 2.01 -35.30
CA VAL A 17 -13.10 1.63 -35.09
C VAL A 17 -12.87 0.94 -33.73
N GLY A 18 -13.90 0.85 -32.88
CA GLY A 18 -13.88 0.11 -31.62
C GLY A 18 -13.47 0.92 -30.39
N PHE A 19 -13.34 2.25 -30.50
CA PHE A 19 -13.08 3.11 -29.34
C PHE A 19 -14.32 3.19 -28.44
N LYS A 20 -14.11 3.12 -27.12
CA LYS A 20 -15.15 3.39 -26.12
C LYS A 20 -15.03 4.84 -25.67
N VAL A 21 -15.65 5.75 -26.41
CA VAL A 21 -15.66 7.18 -26.11
C VAL A 21 -16.95 7.60 -25.41
N GLY A 22 -16.81 8.29 -24.28
CA GLY A 22 -17.86 9.13 -23.72
C GLY A 22 -17.80 10.52 -24.36
N HIS A 23 -18.96 11.12 -24.61
CA HIS A 23 -19.08 12.43 -25.23
C HIS A 23 -20.03 13.33 -24.44
N ALA A 24 -19.70 14.62 -24.37
CA ALA A 24 -20.59 15.67 -23.91
C ALA A 24 -20.25 16.99 -24.61
N CYS A 25 -21.27 17.70 -25.10
CA CYS A 25 -21.16 19.09 -25.53
C CYS A 25 -21.69 19.99 -24.42
N ARG A 26 -20.83 20.88 -23.91
CA ARG A 26 -21.11 21.72 -22.74
C ARG A 26 -20.45 23.08 -22.92
N SER A 27 -21.14 24.11 -22.48
CA SER A 27 -20.56 25.41 -22.19
C SER A 27 -19.58 25.32 -21.00
N VAL A 28 -18.76 26.35 -20.82
CA VAL A 28 -17.86 26.45 -19.67
C VAL A 28 -18.65 26.36 -18.36
N ALA A 29 -19.81 27.02 -18.25
CA ALA A 29 -20.64 26.98 -17.06
C ALA A 29 -21.15 25.57 -16.74
N GLU A 30 -21.68 24.86 -17.74
CA GLU A 30 -22.17 23.48 -17.57
C GLU A 30 -21.04 22.51 -17.20
N CYS A 31 -19.83 22.68 -17.74
CA CYS A 31 -18.66 21.90 -17.32
C CYS A 31 -18.37 22.07 -15.82
N LEU A 32 -18.47 23.30 -15.29
CA LEU A 32 -18.23 23.58 -13.88
C LEU A 32 -19.34 23.00 -12.97
N GLU A 33 -20.59 23.06 -13.42
CA GLU A 33 -21.71 22.44 -12.71
C GLU A 33 -21.55 20.93 -12.62
N GLN A 34 -21.24 20.28 -13.74
CA GLN A 34 -21.02 18.83 -13.78
C GLN A 34 -19.82 18.40 -12.94
N ALA A 35 -18.75 19.21 -12.90
CA ALA A 35 -17.61 18.98 -12.03
C ALA A 35 -17.94 19.10 -10.53
N LYS A 36 -18.94 19.91 -10.16
CA LYS A 36 -19.40 20.05 -8.77
C LYS A 36 -20.38 18.94 -8.40
N ALA A 37 -21.17 18.47 -9.36
CA ALA A 37 -22.20 17.44 -9.16
C ALA A 37 -21.63 16.01 -9.13
N ASP A 38 -20.63 15.70 -9.96
CA ASP A 38 -20.14 14.34 -10.15
C ASP A 38 -18.61 14.23 -10.13
N GLN A 39 -18.12 13.20 -9.43
CA GLN A 39 -16.69 12.97 -9.23
C GLN A 39 -15.99 12.49 -10.51
N GLU A 40 -16.62 11.60 -11.27
CA GLU A 40 -16.02 11.06 -12.49
C GLU A 40 -15.79 12.19 -13.50
N ASN A 41 -16.82 13.02 -13.71
CA ASN A 41 -16.74 14.25 -14.50
C ASN A 41 -15.65 15.19 -13.96
N LYS A 42 -15.59 15.41 -12.64
CA LYS A 42 -14.55 16.26 -12.04
C LYS A 42 -13.14 15.77 -12.38
N THR A 43 -12.87 14.47 -12.18
CA THR A 43 -11.54 13.90 -12.47
C THR A 43 -11.21 13.90 -13.97
N ALA A 44 -12.20 13.67 -14.84
CA ALA A 44 -12.02 13.77 -16.29
C ALA A 44 -11.67 15.20 -16.72
N LEU A 45 -12.32 16.21 -16.13
CA LEU A 45 -12.06 17.62 -16.43
C LEU A 45 -10.71 18.10 -15.87
N ILE A 46 -10.24 17.57 -14.74
CA ILE A 46 -8.89 17.82 -14.19
C ILE A 46 -7.80 17.46 -15.22
N GLU A 47 -8.00 16.39 -15.99
CA GLU A 47 -7.04 15.88 -16.99
C GLU A 47 -7.32 16.38 -18.42
N SER A 48 -8.16 17.41 -18.56
CA SER A 48 -8.49 17.99 -19.85
C SER A 48 -7.27 18.49 -20.62
N ARG A 49 -7.26 18.26 -21.94
CA ARG A 49 -6.26 18.78 -22.87
C ARG A 49 -6.95 19.35 -24.10
N LEU A 50 -6.45 20.48 -24.60
CA LEU A 50 -6.91 21.03 -25.88
C LEU A 50 -6.41 20.15 -27.03
N LEU A 51 -7.33 19.58 -27.80
CA LEU A 51 -7.00 18.83 -29.02
C LEU A 51 -7.01 19.75 -30.25
N ALA A 52 -8.05 20.57 -30.37
CA ALA A 52 -8.28 21.53 -31.44
C ALA A 52 -9.27 22.61 -30.98
N GLY A 53 -9.34 23.72 -31.70
CA GLY A 53 -10.29 24.82 -31.46
C GLY A 53 -9.68 26.05 -30.77
N ASP A 54 -10.54 26.84 -30.11
CA ASP A 54 -10.16 28.12 -29.53
C ASP A 54 -9.36 27.97 -28.22
N LYS A 55 -8.10 28.41 -28.27
CA LYS A 55 -7.18 28.42 -27.12
C LYS A 55 -7.64 29.34 -25.99
N LYS A 56 -8.28 30.48 -26.29
CA LYS A 56 -8.76 31.44 -25.30
C LYS A 56 -9.93 30.86 -24.52
N LEU A 57 -10.87 30.20 -25.21
CA LEU A 57 -11.99 29.52 -24.55
C LEU A 57 -11.50 28.41 -23.61
N PHE A 58 -10.53 27.62 -24.04
CA PHE A 58 -9.93 26.60 -23.19
C PHE A 58 -9.19 27.18 -21.98
N ALA A 59 -8.45 28.27 -22.16
CA ALA A 59 -7.77 28.97 -21.06
C ALA A 59 -8.78 29.58 -20.06
N GLU A 60 -9.89 30.13 -20.53
CA GLU A 60 -10.99 30.60 -19.67
C GLU A 60 -11.55 29.43 -18.84
N PHE A 61 -11.87 28.31 -19.49
CA PHE A 61 -12.34 27.11 -18.82
C PHE A 61 -11.36 26.64 -17.73
N GLN A 62 -10.06 26.50 -18.05
CA GLN A 62 -9.06 26.07 -17.08
C GLN A 62 -8.97 27.01 -15.88
N SER A 63 -8.92 28.32 -16.12
CA SER A 63 -8.84 29.34 -15.06
C SER A 63 -10.05 29.29 -14.13
N ARG A 64 -11.26 29.20 -14.70
CA ARG A 64 -12.50 29.10 -13.91
C ARG A 64 -12.60 27.77 -13.17
N PHE A 65 -12.25 26.66 -13.80
CA PHE A 65 -12.27 25.33 -13.19
C PHE A 65 -11.32 25.26 -11.99
N ASP A 66 -10.09 25.77 -12.12
CA ASP A 66 -9.12 25.79 -11.03
C ASP A 66 -9.64 26.62 -9.85
N LYS A 67 -10.19 27.81 -10.11
CA LYS A 67 -10.73 28.68 -9.06
C LYS A 67 -11.97 28.11 -8.39
N GLU A 68 -12.95 27.64 -9.17
CA GLU A 68 -14.29 27.29 -8.67
C GLU A 68 -14.40 25.85 -8.18
N CYS A 69 -13.68 24.91 -8.79
CA CYS A 69 -13.84 23.48 -8.54
C CYS A 69 -12.68 22.88 -7.75
N LEU A 70 -11.47 23.44 -7.86
CA LEU A 70 -10.28 22.92 -7.17
C LEU A 70 -9.99 23.72 -5.89
N THR A 71 -9.74 25.03 -6.00
CA THR A 71 -9.33 25.87 -4.86
C THR A 71 -10.42 25.99 -3.79
N LYS A 72 -11.66 26.29 -4.18
CA LYS A 72 -12.78 26.44 -3.22
C LYS A 72 -13.27 25.13 -2.60
N GLY A 73 -12.83 23.97 -3.11
CA GLY A 73 -13.34 22.65 -2.73
C GLY A 73 -12.24 21.63 -2.44
N GLN A 74 -11.04 22.09 -2.08
CA GLN A 74 -9.85 21.25 -1.92
C GLN A 74 -10.04 20.19 -0.82
N GLU A 75 -10.56 20.57 0.34
CA GLU A 75 -10.77 19.64 1.47
C GLU A 75 -11.80 18.55 1.12
N ALA A 76 -12.95 18.96 0.59
CA ALA A 76 -13.99 18.04 0.13
C ALA A 76 -13.47 17.10 -0.96
N PHE A 77 -12.62 17.59 -1.86
CA PHE A 77 -11.97 16.76 -2.87
C PHE A 77 -11.04 15.72 -2.23
N PHE A 78 -10.21 16.09 -1.26
CA PHE A 78 -9.32 15.13 -0.59
C PHE A 78 -10.07 14.07 0.19
N GLU A 79 -11.14 14.41 0.90
CA GLU A 79 -12.01 13.42 1.56
C GLU A 79 -12.62 12.46 0.54
N LEU A 80 -13.15 12.99 -0.55
CA LEU A 80 -13.73 12.18 -1.62
C LEU A 80 -12.70 11.22 -2.24
N ARG A 81 -11.47 11.69 -2.50
CA ARG A 81 -10.37 10.84 -2.98
C ARG A 81 -9.96 9.78 -1.96
N ARG A 82 -10.00 10.11 -0.67
CA ARG A 82 -9.73 9.17 0.44
C ARG A 82 -10.80 8.07 0.49
N GLN A 83 -12.07 8.43 0.34
CA GLN A 83 -13.18 7.48 0.29
C GLN A 83 -13.10 6.56 -0.94
N ASP A 84 -12.81 7.11 -2.12
CA ASP A 84 -12.58 6.32 -3.36
C ASP A 84 -11.47 5.28 -3.16
N LEU A 85 -10.31 5.72 -2.66
CA LEU A 85 -9.19 4.82 -2.36
C LEU A 85 -9.61 3.71 -1.39
N ARG A 86 -10.26 4.05 -0.27
CA ARG A 86 -10.70 3.07 0.74
C ARG A 86 -11.69 2.06 0.14
N SER A 87 -12.67 2.53 -0.63
CA SER A 87 -13.69 1.68 -1.26
C SER A 87 -13.07 0.71 -2.26
N ARG A 88 -12.22 1.21 -3.18
CA ARG A 88 -11.52 0.37 -4.15
C ARG A 88 -10.59 -0.64 -3.46
N HIS A 89 -9.77 -0.19 -2.52
CA HIS A 89 -8.87 -1.10 -1.80
C HIS A 89 -9.65 -2.16 -1.02
N GLN A 90 -10.79 -1.82 -0.41
CA GLN A 90 -11.67 -2.80 0.25
C GLN A 90 -12.19 -3.86 -0.72
N LYS A 91 -12.60 -3.45 -1.93
CA LYS A 91 -13.06 -4.39 -2.99
C LYS A 91 -11.97 -5.38 -3.39
N TYR A 92 -10.70 -4.99 -3.33
CA TYR A 92 -9.54 -5.82 -3.67
C TYR A 92 -8.73 -6.28 -2.45
N SER A 93 -9.42 -6.72 -1.39
CA SER A 93 -8.82 -7.37 -0.20
C SER A 93 -7.81 -6.54 0.59
N LYS A 94 -7.72 -5.22 0.35
CA LYS A 94 -6.77 -4.28 0.97
C LYS A 94 -5.30 -4.70 0.86
N THR A 95 -4.95 -5.45 -0.19
CA THR A 95 -3.58 -5.91 -0.40
C THR A 95 -3.19 -5.84 -1.87
N VAL A 96 -1.91 -5.57 -2.11
CA VAL A 96 -1.29 -5.62 -3.45
C VAL A 96 -0.94 -7.05 -3.85
N PHE A 97 -0.93 -7.96 -2.88
CA PHE A 97 -0.39 -9.31 -2.98
C PHE A 97 -1.42 -10.35 -3.45
N LEU A 98 -2.42 -9.94 -4.24
CA LEU A 98 -3.37 -10.89 -4.83
C LEU A 98 -2.71 -11.71 -5.94
N GLN A 99 -2.99 -13.01 -5.98
CA GLN A 99 -2.46 -13.91 -7.02
C GLN A 99 -2.98 -13.51 -8.40
N GLU A 100 -4.27 -13.16 -8.52
CA GLU A 100 -4.85 -12.61 -9.74
C GLU A 100 -5.29 -11.15 -9.48
N PRO A 101 -4.41 -10.15 -9.66
CA PRO A 101 -4.71 -8.76 -9.36
C PRO A 101 -5.43 -8.05 -10.51
N ASN A 102 -6.18 -7.00 -10.19
CA ASN A 102 -6.67 -6.04 -11.18
C ASN A 102 -5.64 -4.91 -11.35
N VAL A 103 -5.08 -4.78 -12.56
CA VAL A 103 -3.97 -3.87 -12.90
C VAL A 103 -4.39 -2.40 -12.79
N LYS A 104 -5.67 -2.11 -13.03
CA LYS A 104 -6.20 -0.75 -13.08
C LYS A 104 -6.72 -0.29 -11.72
N GLU A 105 -7.65 -1.05 -11.16
CA GLU A 105 -8.48 -0.66 -10.01
C GLU A 105 -7.97 -1.25 -8.69
N GLY A 106 -7.09 -2.26 -8.74
CA GLY A 106 -6.51 -2.92 -7.57
C GLY A 106 -5.64 -2.01 -6.69
N CYS A 107 -5.30 -2.49 -5.49
CA CYS A 107 -4.38 -1.80 -4.59
C CYS A 107 -3.03 -1.57 -5.29
N GLY A 108 -2.55 -0.33 -5.32
CA GLY A 108 -1.30 0.00 -6.03
C GLY A 108 -1.41 -0.07 -7.56
N GLY A 109 -2.61 -0.19 -8.11
CA GLY A 109 -2.86 -0.19 -9.55
C GLY A 109 -2.83 1.21 -10.15
N MET A 110 -3.15 1.31 -11.44
CA MET A 110 -3.08 2.57 -12.20
C MET A 110 -3.92 3.71 -11.59
N ARG A 111 -5.07 3.40 -10.97
CA ARG A 111 -5.90 4.44 -10.31
C ARG A 111 -5.22 5.07 -9.09
N ASP A 112 -4.33 4.34 -8.42
CA ASP A 112 -3.58 4.91 -7.30
C ASP A 112 -2.51 5.89 -7.80
N TYR A 113 -1.92 5.66 -8.98
CA TYR A 113 -1.07 6.64 -9.67
C TYR A 113 -1.86 7.89 -10.10
N HIS A 114 -3.01 7.71 -10.76
CA HIS A 114 -3.86 8.85 -11.14
C HIS A 114 -4.29 9.67 -9.92
N ASN A 115 -4.57 9.01 -8.79
CA ASN A 115 -4.87 9.69 -7.54
C ASN A 115 -3.71 10.62 -7.09
N ILE A 116 -2.46 10.16 -7.15
CA ILE A 116 -1.30 10.99 -6.83
C ILE A 116 -1.28 12.24 -7.73
N ARG A 117 -1.47 12.07 -9.05
CA ARG A 117 -1.47 13.19 -10.01
C ARG A 117 -2.60 14.18 -9.78
N TRP A 118 -3.82 13.68 -9.54
CA TRP A 118 -4.97 14.55 -9.27
C TRP A 118 -4.77 15.35 -7.99
N VAL A 119 -4.25 14.69 -6.94
CA VAL A 119 -3.95 15.37 -5.68
C VAL A 119 -2.83 16.41 -5.86
N ALA A 120 -1.79 16.11 -6.63
CA ALA A 120 -0.77 17.10 -7.01
C ALA A 120 -1.38 18.31 -7.73
N ARG A 121 -2.24 18.07 -8.74
CA ARG A 121 -2.91 19.13 -9.51
C ARG A 121 -3.78 20.02 -8.64
N VAL A 122 -4.52 19.43 -7.70
CA VAL A 122 -5.36 20.20 -6.77
C VAL A 122 -4.54 20.97 -5.73
N LYS A 123 -3.38 20.46 -5.29
CA LYS A 123 -2.55 21.15 -4.29
C LYS A 123 -1.66 22.23 -4.89
N ARG A 124 -1.11 22.00 -6.08
CA ARG A 124 -0.06 22.84 -6.68
C ARG A 124 -0.41 23.47 -8.01
N GLY A 125 -1.60 23.19 -8.55
CA GLY A 125 -1.96 23.68 -9.87
C GLY A 125 -1.17 23.00 -10.99
N SER A 126 -0.49 21.88 -10.74
CA SER A 126 0.17 21.10 -11.78
C SER A 126 0.12 19.61 -11.46
N ALA A 127 -0.02 18.80 -12.51
CA ALA A 127 -0.06 17.34 -12.41
C ALA A 127 1.35 16.71 -12.49
N ASP A 128 2.40 17.53 -12.50
CA ASP A 128 3.79 17.08 -12.44
C ASP A 128 4.12 16.60 -11.02
N LEU A 129 4.59 15.36 -10.93
CA LEU A 129 5.00 14.76 -9.66
C LEU A 129 6.26 15.42 -9.07
N ARG A 130 7.02 16.16 -9.88
CA ARG A 130 8.18 16.93 -9.43
C ARG A 130 7.79 18.05 -8.47
N ASP A 131 6.60 18.62 -8.63
CA ASP A 131 6.11 19.66 -7.73
C ASP A 131 5.90 19.13 -6.30
N LEU A 132 5.58 17.83 -6.16
CA LEU A 132 5.51 17.18 -4.85
C LEU A 132 6.89 16.93 -4.23
N VAL A 133 7.96 16.98 -5.02
CA VAL A 133 9.34 16.89 -4.52
C VAL A 133 9.77 18.21 -3.90
N ASP A 134 9.41 19.33 -4.54
CA ASP A 134 9.71 20.68 -4.04
C ASP A 134 9.10 20.92 -2.65
N ASP A 135 7.92 20.33 -2.41
CA ASP A 135 7.23 20.33 -1.12
C ASP A 135 7.78 19.36 -0.08
N ARG A 136 8.78 18.55 -0.44
CA ARG A 136 9.32 17.46 0.38
C ARG A 136 8.28 16.37 0.73
N LEU A 137 7.15 16.34 0.03
CA LEU A 137 6.14 15.27 0.17
C LEU A 137 6.60 13.99 -0.53
N LEU A 138 7.35 14.13 -1.62
CA LEU A 138 8.05 13.04 -2.30
C LEU A 138 9.56 13.33 -2.36
N THR A 139 10.32 12.27 -2.61
CA THR A 139 11.74 12.40 -2.98
C THR A 139 11.88 12.20 -4.49
N THR A 140 12.93 12.71 -5.11
CA THR A 140 13.23 12.45 -6.53
C THR A 140 13.26 10.95 -6.85
N ARG A 141 13.78 10.14 -5.91
CA ARG A 141 13.78 8.68 -6.02
C ARG A 141 12.37 8.09 -5.97
N ALA A 142 11.49 8.63 -5.12
CA ALA A 142 10.10 8.21 -5.05
C ALA A 142 9.34 8.53 -6.34
N CYS A 143 9.52 9.74 -6.89
CA CYS A 143 8.94 10.14 -8.18
C CYS A 143 9.32 9.15 -9.29
N ARG A 144 10.63 8.89 -9.47
CA ARG A 144 11.11 7.92 -10.47
C ARG A 144 10.51 6.51 -10.30
N LYS A 145 10.33 6.07 -9.05
CA LYS A 145 9.70 4.77 -8.77
C LYS A 145 8.21 4.74 -9.10
N ILE A 146 7.50 5.83 -8.83
CA ILE A 146 6.07 5.99 -9.15
C ILE A 146 5.89 5.96 -10.67
N ASP A 147 6.72 6.71 -11.41
CA ASP A 147 6.68 6.74 -12.88
C ASP A 147 7.02 5.37 -13.48
N ALA A 148 8.09 4.73 -13.01
CA ALA A 148 8.47 3.39 -13.47
C ALA A 148 7.39 2.34 -13.18
N ALA A 149 6.70 2.45 -12.04
CA ALA A 149 5.58 1.57 -11.72
C ALA A 149 4.39 1.79 -12.66
N TYR A 150 4.06 3.03 -12.99
CA TYR A 150 2.99 3.33 -13.94
C TYR A 150 3.32 2.86 -15.35
N ASP A 151 4.55 3.06 -15.84
CA ASP A 151 5.00 2.54 -17.13
C ASP A 151 4.90 1.00 -17.19
N PHE A 152 5.40 0.32 -16.17
CA PHE A 152 5.29 -1.13 -16.06
C PHE A 152 3.82 -1.60 -16.11
N LEU A 153 2.94 -1.00 -15.32
CA LEU A 153 1.52 -1.37 -15.29
C LEU A 153 0.81 -1.09 -16.63
N ASN A 154 1.17 -0.01 -17.33
CA ASN A 154 0.66 0.25 -18.68
C ASN A 154 1.07 -0.85 -19.66
N ARG A 155 2.34 -1.25 -19.65
CA ARG A 155 2.83 -2.34 -20.49
C ARG A 155 2.08 -3.64 -20.19
N VAL A 156 1.91 -3.98 -18.91
CA VAL A 156 1.16 -5.18 -18.50
C VAL A 156 -0.27 -5.11 -19.00
N ARG A 157 -0.96 -3.98 -18.79
CA ARG A 157 -2.34 -3.80 -19.22
C ARG A 157 -2.50 -3.89 -20.73
N ASN A 158 -1.59 -3.29 -21.50
CA ASN A 158 -1.61 -3.37 -22.96
C ASN A 158 -1.43 -4.82 -23.43
N GLU A 159 -0.51 -5.55 -22.82
CA GLU A 159 -0.32 -6.98 -23.12
C GLU A 159 -1.60 -7.78 -22.83
N LEU A 160 -2.28 -7.52 -21.71
CA LEU A 160 -3.57 -8.16 -21.41
C LEU A 160 -4.62 -7.86 -22.50
N HIS A 161 -4.64 -6.63 -23.02
CA HIS A 161 -5.59 -6.24 -24.06
C HIS A 161 -5.27 -6.89 -25.40
N TYR A 162 -3.99 -6.98 -25.78
CA TYR A 162 -3.55 -7.70 -26.98
C TYR A 162 -3.92 -9.19 -26.91
N GLN A 163 -3.67 -9.84 -25.78
CA GLN A 163 -3.98 -11.26 -25.60
C GLN A 163 -5.48 -11.55 -25.49
N ALA A 164 -6.27 -10.62 -24.96
CA ALA A 164 -7.71 -10.79 -24.82
C ALA A 164 -8.50 -10.35 -26.06
N GLY A 165 -7.90 -9.56 -26.98
CA GLY A 165 -8.60 -8.92 -28.10
C GLY A 165 -9.66 -7.90 -27.66
N ARG A 166 -9.68 -7.53 -26.37
CA ARG A 166 -10.66 -6.62 -25.76
C ARG A 166 -10.08 -5.99 -24.50
N ALA A 167 -10.75 -4.95 -24.00
CA ALA A 167 -10.44 -4.40 -22.69
C ALA A 167 -10.55 -5.49 -21.60
N SER A 168 -9.43 -5.74 -20.92
CA SER A 168 -9.33 -6.66 -19.79
C SER A 168 -8.26 -6.15 -18.83
N ASP A 169 -8.64 -5.90 -17.58
CA ASP A 169 -7.73 -5.35 -16.57
C ASP A 169 -7.35 -6.39 -15.49
N GLN A 170 -7.78 -7.64 -15.67
CA GLN A 170 -7.56 -8.75 -14.73
C GLN A 170 -6.35 -9.59 -15.19
N LEU A 171 -5.31 -9.65 -14.35
CA LEU A 171 -4.09 -10.45 -14.61
C LEU A 171 -4.29 -11.87 -14.06
N THR A 172 -4.92 -12.74 -14.86
CA THR A 172 -5.20 -14.12 -14.47
C THR A 172 -3.96 -15.00 -14.48
N LEU A 173 -3.97 -16.11 -13.75
CA LEU A 173 -2.88 -17.10 -13.68
C LEU A 173 -2.41 -17.53 -15.08
N ARG A 174 -3.37 -17.78 -15.98
CA ARG A 174 -3.09 -18.14 -17.38
C ARG A 174 -2.33 -17.03 -18.10
N LEU A 175 -2.73 -15.78 -17.92
CA LEU A 175 -2.12 -14.63 -18.61
C LEU A 175 -0.75 -14.25 -18.02
N GLN A 176 -0.47 -14.55 -16.76
CA GLN A 176 0.82 -14.23 -16.14
C GLN A 176 2.00 -14.88 -16.88
N GLY A 177 1.88 -16.16 -17.23
CA GLY A 177 2.92 -16.85 -18.01
C GLY A 177 3.09 -16.29 -19.42
N VAL A 178 1.99 -15.89 -20.06
CA VAL A 178 2.01 -15.26 -21.39
C VAL A 178 2.71 -13.90 -21.34
N VAL A 179 2.30 -13.04 -20.41
CA VAL A 179 2.91 -11.71 -20.22
C VAL A 179 4.39 -11.84 -19.88
N ALA A 180 4.76 -12.73 -18.96
CA ALA A 180 6.15 -12.96 -18.58
C ALA A 180 7.00 -13.43 -19.77
N THR A 181 6.44 -14.27 -20.65
CA THR A 181 7.12 -14.73 -21.86
C THR A 181 7.32 -13.58 -22.86
N ASN A 182 6.27 -12.81 -23.12
CA ASN A 182 6.31 -11.70 -24.08
C ASN A 182 7.18 -10.53 -23.60
N PHE A 183 7.35 -10.40 -22.28
CA PHE A 183 8.29 -9.44 -21.68
C PHE A 183 9.74 -9.93 -21.67
N ASN A 184 10.02 -11.11 -22.25
CA ASN A 184 11.35 -11.71 -22.37
C ASN A 184 12.04 -11.92 -21.01
N TYR A 185 11.30 -12.37 -19.98
CA TYR A 185 11.91 -12.74 -18.72
C TYR A 185 12.95 -13.88 -18.92
N PRO A 186 14.19 -13.73 -18.42
CA PRO A 186 15.32 -14.57 -18.83
C PRO A 186 15.35 -15.96 -18.18
N GLN A 187 14.49 -16.21 -17.19
CA GLN A 187 14.48 -17.47 -16.44
C GLN A 187 14.16 -18.64 -17.36
N ARG A 188 14.79 -19.80 -17.14
CA ARG A 188 14.69 -20.94 -18.09
C ARG A 188 13.28 -21.54 -18.20
N SER A 189 12.61 -21.76 -17.07
CA SER A 189 11.27 -22.37 -17.04
C SER A 189 10.18 -21.30 -17.02
N ILE A 190 9.00 -21.63 -17.59
CA ILE A 190 7.83 -20.75 -17.58
C ILE A 190 7.41 -20.34 -16.16
N LEU A 191 7.47 -21.28 -15.21
CA LEU A 191 7.17 -21.02 -13.80
C LEU A 191 8.09 -19.93 -13.24
N ARG A 192 9.41 -20.08 -13.37
CA ARG A 192 10.37 -19.09 -12.88
C ARG A 192 10.28 -17.72 -13.58
N ARG A 193 9.90 -17.69 -14.87
CA ARG A 193 9.61 -16.43 -15.58
C ARG A 193 8.40 -15.74 -14.96
N THR A 194 7.36 -16.52 -14.69
CA THR A 194 6.10 -16.05 -14.08
C THR A 194 6.36 -15.53 -12.66
N GLU A 195 7.13 -16.25 -11.84
CA GLU A 195 7.53 -15.81 -10.49
C GLU A 195 8.28 -14.50 -10.53
N ALA A 196 9.29 -14.38 -11.40
CA ALA A 196 10.08 -13.17 -11.55
C ALA A 196 9.20 -11.99 -12.00
N PHE A 197 8.34 -12.20 -12.99
CA PHE A 197 7.39 -11.20 -13.46
C PHE A 197 6.44 -10.72 -12.38
N MET A 198 5.82 -11.66 -11.66
CA MET A 198 4.87 -11.32 -10.61
C MET A 198 5.57 -10.68 -9.40
N ARG A 199 6.81 -11.05 -9.09
CA ARG A 199 7.64 -10.35 -8.10
C ARG A 199 7.82 -8.88 -8.48
N ASP A 200 8.19 -8.59 -9.72
CA ASP A 200 8.32 -7.21 -10.22
C ASP A 200 6.98 -6.46 -10.18
N TYR A 201 5.89 -7.13 -10.56
CA TYR A 201 4.53 -6.58 -10.43
C TYR A 201 4.21 -6.18 -8.99
N TYR A 202 4.47 -7.04 -8.01
CA TYR A 202 4.23 -6.74 -6.59
C TYR A 202 5.14 -5.62 -6.09
N LEU A 203 6.40 -5.56 -6.54
CA LEU A 203 7.31 -4.47 -6.16
C LEU A 203 6.82 -3.10 -6.67
N HIS A 204 6.35 -3.04 -7.92
CA HIS A 204 5.81 -1.81 -8.51
C HIS A 204 4.50 -1.38 -7.85
N THR A 205 3.54 -2.28 -7.72
CA THR A 205 2.25 -1.98 -7.07
C THR A 205 2.38 -1.66 -5.59
N ARG A 206 3.25 -2.37 -4.85
CA ARG A 206 3.59 -2.03 -3.45
C ARG A 206 4.16 -0.62 -3.34
N SER A 207 5.03 -0.23 -4.26
CA SER A 207 5.60 1.13 -4.29
C SER A 207 4.50 2.17 -4.46
N LEU A 208 3.60 2.01 -5.44
CA LEU A 208 2.47 2.92 -5.65
C LEU A 208 1.55 2.97 -4.42
N TYR A 209 1.13 1.81 -3.91
CA TYR A 209 0.26 1.70 -2.74
C TYR A 209 0.82 2.44 -1.53
N GLN A 210 2.12 2.25 -1.24
CA GLN A 210 2.80 2.92 -0.12
C GLN A 210 2.91 4.43 -0.32
N HIS A 211 3.20 4.88 -1.53
CA HIS A 211 3.34 6.31 -1.85
C HIS A 211 2.00 7.03 -1.85
N THR A 212 0.96 6.46 -2.48
CA THR A 212 -0.41 7.01 -2.44
C THR A 212 -0.91 7.10 -1.01
N GLY A 213 -0.73 6.03 -0.20
CA GLY A 213 -1.14 6.05 1.21
C GLY A 213 -0.37 7.07 2.04
N SER A 214 0.95 7.20 1.85
CA SER A 214 1.77 8.17 2.59
C SER A 214 1.43 9.61 2.22
N LEU A 215 1.12 9.86 0.94
CA LEU A 215 0.71 11.16 0.45
C LEU A 215 -0.64 11.58 1.06
N MET A 216 -1.64 10.69 1.02
CA MET A 216 -2.95 10.96 1.63
C MET A 216 -2.85 11.17 3.14
N GLU A 217 -1.98 10.42 3.83
CA GLU A 217 -1.72 10.60 5.26
C GLU A 217 -1.03 11.94 5.55
N ALA A 218 -0.07 12.38 4.74
CA ALA A 218 0.58 13.67 4.92
C ALA A 218 -0.43 14.82 4.84
N PHE A 219 -1.39 14.74 3.92
CA PHE A 219 -2.46 15.75 3.80
C PHE A 219 -3.49 15.69 4.94
N GLU A 220 -3.78 14.50 5.46
CA GLU A 220 -4.62 14.36 6.65
C GLU A 220 -3.97 15.04 7.87
N ILE A 221 -2.66 14.82 8.07
CA ILE A 221 -1.90 15.48 9.15
C ILE A 221 -1.85 16.99 8.95
N GLU A 222 -1.59 17.48 7.73
CA GLU A 222 -1.57 18.92 7.44
C GLU A 222 -2.90 19.59 7.78
N GLN A 223 -4.03 18.93 7.50
CA GLN A 223 -5.38 19.42 7.86
C GLN A 223 -5.63 19.43 9.37
N GLU A 224 -5.16 18.41 10.10
CA GLU A 224 -5.31 18.31 11.57
C GLU A 224 -4.46 19.33 12.34
N ASP A 225 -3.38 19.83 11.72
CA ASP A 225 -2.47 20.82 12.27
C ASP A 225 -2.87 22.29 11.97
N VAL A 226 -3.89 22.54 11.13
CA VAL A 226 -4.40 23.89 10.89
C VAL A 226 -5.09 24.42 12.16
N PRO A 227 -4.61 25.52 12.78
CA PRO A 227 -5.26 26.08 13.95
C PRO A 227 -6.66 26.59 13.58
N VAL A 228 -7.67 26.15 14.33
CA VAL A 228 -9.05 26.63 14.17
C VAL A 228 -9.11 28.11 14.55
N THR A 229 -8.92 29.00 13.59
CA THR A 229 -9.08 30.45 13.80
C THR A 229 -10.57 30.80 13.83
N GLY A 230 -11.07 31.20 15.01
CA GLY A 230 -12.45 31.70 15.20
C GLY A 230 -12.97 31.54 16.63
N LEU A 231 -14.16 32.07 16.91
CA LEU A 231 -14.87 31.98 18.21
C LEU A 231 -15.03 30.55 18.76
N LYS A 232 -14.83 29.52 17.94
CA LYS A 232 -14.79 28.09 18.33
C LYS A 232 -13.47 27.65 18.97
N SER A 233 -12.38 28.43 18.85
CA SER A 233 -11.09 28.18 19.50
C SER A 233 -11.18 28.24 21.03
N PHE A 234 -12.13 29.02 21.59
CA PHE A 234 -12.27 29.20 23.03
C PHE A 234 -12.91 27.99 23.75
N LEU A 235 -13.55 27.08 23.01
CA LEU A 235 -14.30 25.94 23.57
C LEU A 235 -13.59 24.58 23.40
N MET A 236 -12.43 24.52 22.75
CA MET A 236 -11.81 23.24 22.33
C MET A 236 -10.29 23.12 22.56
N VAL A 237 -9.71 23.81 23.53
CA VAL A 237 -8.30 23.56 23.92
C VAL A 237 -8.24 22.43 24.96
N ARG A 238 -8.53 21.19 24.55
CA ARG A 238 -7.94 20.04 25.25
C ARG A 238 -6.50 19.93 24.76
N PRO A 239 -5.48 20.05 25.63
CA PRO A 239 -4.11 19.83 25.19
C PRO A 239 -4.01 18.42 24.58
N LYS A 240 -3.62 18.33 23.30
CA LYS A 240 -3.37 17.05 22.63
C LYS A 240 -2.35 16.30 23.51
N LYS A 241 -2.71 15.12 24.04
CA LYS A 241 -1.84 14.33 24.93
C LYS A 241 -0.54 14.01 24.17
N ARG A 242 0.54 14.68 24.54
CA ARG A 242 1.90 14.41 24.10
C ARG A 242 2.58 13.61 25.21
N GLU A 243 3.02 12.42 24.89
CA GLU A 243 3.77 11.54 25.81
C GLU A 243 5.16 11.30 25.19
N GLU A 244 6.22 11.53 25.95
CA GLU A 244 7.59 11.22 25.51
C GLU A 244 8.13 10.01 26.29
N PHE A 245 8.74 9.05 25.59
CA PHE A 245 9.27 7.82 26.16
C PHE A 245 10.29 7.17 25.21
N ASP A 246 11.39 6.61 25.75
CA ASP A 246 12.41 5.86 24.98
C ASP A 246 12.89 6.55 23.67
N GLY A 247 13.00 7.89 23.67
CA GLY A 247 13.38 8.67 22.47
C GLY A 247 12.24 8.88 21.45
N PHE A 248 11.01 8.55 21.83
CA PHE A 248 9.81 8.69 21.01
C PHE A 248 8.82 9.69 21.59
N VAL A 249 7.97 10.24 20.72
CA VAL A 249 6.83 11.08 21.07
C VAL A 249 5.55 10.44 20.54
N ALA A 250 4.58 10.16 21.40
CA ALA A 250 3.23 9.80 20.99
C ALA A 250 2.33 11.03 20.91
N ARG A 251 1.67 11.21 19.75
CA ARG A 251 0.60 12.19 19.54
C ARG A 251 -0.34 11.69 18.45
N GLU A 252 -1.64 11.92 18.60
CA GLU A 252 -2.67 11.60 17.58
C GLU A 252 -2.64 10.14 17.11
N GLY A 253 -2.46 9.22 18.05
CA GLY A 253 -2.36 7.79 17.76
C GLY A 253 -1.14 7.39 16.93
N ARG A 254 -0.11 8.25 16.84
CA ARG A 254 1.12 8.00 16.10
C ARG A 254 2.35 8.16 16.96
N ILE A 255 3.39 7.42 16.59
CA ILE A 255 4.72 7.50 17.19
C ILE A 255 5.67 8.27 16.28
N TYR A 256 6.31 9.30 16.82
CA TYR A 256 7.28 10.18 16.17
C TYR A 256 8.64 10.04 16.85
N PRO A 257 9.74 10.24 16.12
CA PRO A 257 11.07 10.29 16.74
C PRO A 257 11.26 11.66 17.43
N VAL A 258 11.98 11.68 18.56
CA VAL A 258 12.37 12.95 19.23
C VAL A 258 13.43 13.69 18.40
N ASN A 259 14.39 12.97 17.82
CA ASN A 259 15.44 13.49 16.93
C ASN A 259 15.77 12.45 15.83
N ASN A 260 16.69 12.76 14.92
CA ASN A 260 17.08 11.84 13.85
C ASN A 260 18.19 10.85 14.27
N GLU A 261 18.83 11.04 15.42
CA GLU A 261 19.93 10.21 15.94
C GLU A 261 19.46 9.09 16.88
N ILE A 262 18.16 8.97 17.21
CA ILE A 262 17.69 8.04 18.24
C ILE A 262 18.11 6.57 18.04
N PHE A 263 18.29 6.13 16.78
CA PHE A 263 18.74 4.76 16.47
C PHE A 263 20.26 4.64 16.39
N ASP A 264 20.99 5.74 16.22
CA ASP A 264 22.44 5.77 16.34
C ASP A 264 22.85 5.72 17.82
N GLU A 265 22.09 6.40 18.68
CA GLU A 265 22.26 6.38 20.14
C GLU A 265 22.00 4.99 20.75
N ASP A 266 20.91 4.32 20.32
CA ASP A 266 20.62 2.93 20.68
C ASP A 266 19.91 2.20 19.53
N PRO A 267 20.63 1.36 18.77
CA PRO A 267 20.04 0.59 17.68
C PRO A 267 18.86 -0.29 18.11
N ASN A 268 18.88 -0.84 19.34
CA ASN A 268 17.83 -1.74 19.83
C ASN A 268 16.47 -1.05 20.00
N ARG A 269 16.42 0.30 20.03
CA ARG A 269 15.17 1.06 19.95
C ARG A 269 14.37 0.72 18.70
N LEU A 270 14.99 0.25 17.61
CA LEU A 270 14.28 -0.23 16.42
C LEU A 270 13.32 -1.37 16.74
N MET A 271 13.71 -2.33 17.59
CA MET A 271 12.81 -3.41 18.00
C MET A 271 11.78 -2.92 19.02
N ARG A 272 12.23 -2.16 20.03
CA ARG A 272 11.35 -1.61 21.08
C ARG A 272 10.27 -0.68 20.53
N LEU A 273 10.55 0.04 19.45
CA LEU A 273 9.57 0.83 18.71
C LEU A 273 8.30 0.03 18.41
N PHE A 274 8.44 -1.20 17.91
CA PHE A 274 7.28 -2.03 17.56
C PHE A 274 6.53 -2.50 18.80
N GLN A 275 7.23 -2.84 19.87
CA GLN A 275 6.60 -3.12 21.17
C GLN A 275 5.84 -1.89 21.69
N HIS A 276 6.42 -0.69 21.62
CA HIS A 276 5.72 0.55 21.98
C HIS A 276 4.48 0.78 21.12
N THR A 277 4.54 0.50 19.82
CA THR A 277 3.36 0.62 18.93
C THR A 277 2.26 -0.38 19.27
N GLN A 278 2.63 -1.58 19.70
CA GLN A 278 1.71 -2.61 20.17
C GLN A 278 1.03 -2.14 21.46
N LEU A 279 1.82 -1.91 22.50
CA LEU A 279 1.37 -1.55 23.85
C LEU A 279 0.47 -0.30 23.89
N ARG A 280 0.76 0.69 23.05
CA ARG A 280 0.06 1.99 23.05
C ARG A 280 -0.98 2.14 21.94
N GLY A 281 -1.20 1.11 21.12
CA GLY A 281 -2.14 1.21 19.99
C GLY A 281 -1.69 2.21 18.89
N LEU A 282 -0.39 2.51 18.80
CA LEU A 282 0.13 3.56 17.91
C LEU A 282 0.44 3.05 16.51
N ARG A 283 0.38 3.96 15.54
CA ARG A 283 0.86 3.77 14.17
C ARG A 283 2.19 4.49 13.95
N LEU A 284 3.05 3.96 13.10
CA LEU A 284 4.26 4.65 12.67
C LEU A 284 3.92 5.95 11.91
N SER A 285 4.43 7.09 12.37
CA SER A 285 4.31 8.37 11.64
C SER A 285 5.14 8.37 10.34
N PRO A 286 4.84 9.26 9.36
CA PRO A 286 5.66 9.39 8.16
C PRO A 286 7.15 9.65 8.43
N PRO A 287 7.54 10.57 9.35
CA PRO A 287 8.95 10.76 9.72
C PRO A 287 9.59 9.49 10.30
N MET A 288 8.87 8.76 11.17
CA MET A 288 9.37 7.51 11.75
C MET A 288 9.64 6.45 10.67
N ARG A 289 8.73 6.27 9.70
CA ARG A 289 8.93 5.31 8.59
C ARG A 289 10.13 5.67 7.72
N LYS A 290 10.38 6.96 7.48
CA LYS A 290 11.57 7.44 6.78
C LYS A 290 12.83 7.12 7.56
N LEU A 291 12.81 7.34 8.88
CA LEU A 291 13.93 7.08 9.78
C LEU A 291 14.30 5.59 9.87
N ILE A 292 13.31 4.69 10.00
CA ILE A 292 13.55 3.24 9.97
C ILE A 292 14.22 2.84 8.65
N LYS A 293 13.77 3.41 7.53
CA LYS A 293 14.30 3.09 6.20
C LYS A 293 15.75 3.55 6.01
N SER A 294 16.16 4.66 6.63
CA SER A 294 17.57 5.10 6.59
C SER A 294 18.47 4.26 7.49
N HIS A 295 17.95 3.71 8.59
CA HIS A 295 18.70 2.88 9.55
C HIS A 295 18.57 1.38 9.32
N ARG A 296 18.07 0.96 8.16
CA ARG A 296 17.77 -0.45 7.88
C ARG A 296 18.98 -1.38 7.96
N GLU A 297 20.19 -0.86 7.75
CA GLU A 297 21.44 -1.63 7.81
C GLU A 297 21.87 -1.93 9.25
N ALA A 298 21.32 -1.23 10.24
CA ALA A 298 21.55 -1.52 11.66
C ALA A 298 20.94 -2.87 12.10
N VAL A 299 20.03 -3.45 11.30
CA VAL A 299 19.45 -4.78 11.54
C VAL A 299 20.39 -5.85 10.98
N ASP A 300 21.59 -5.91 11.54
CA ASP A 300 22.67 -6.80 11.14
C ASP A 300 22.70 -8.09 11.98
N ARG A 301 23.81 -8.84 11.94
CA ARG A 301 23.96 -10.07 12.73
C ARG A 301 23.99 -9.78 14.24
N PRO A 302 24.85 -8.89 14.77
CA PRO A 302 24.78 -8.46 16.18
C PRO A 302 23.36 -8.11 16.65
N PHE A 303 22.63 -7.31 15.86
CA PHE A 303 21.26 -6.94 16.19
C PHE A 303 20.32 -8.15 16.30
N ARG A 304 20.38 -9.08 15.33
CA ARG A 304 19.55 -10.30 15.31
C ARG A 304 19.87 -11.29 16.44
N TYR A 305 21.07 -11.24 17.00
CA TYR A 305 21.52 -12.11 18.10
C TYR A 305 21.55 -11.40 19.46
N SER A 306 21.08 -10.15 19.53
CA SER A 306 20.95 -9.40 20.78
C SER A 306 19.89 -10.03 21.70
N LYS A 307 20.24 -10.28 22.96
CA LYS A 307 19.30 -10.79 23.98
C LYS A 307 18.11 -9.83 24.15
N THR A 308 18.37 -8.53 24.25
CA THR A 308 17.33 -7.51 24.39
C THR A 308 16.32 -7.58 23.25
N ASN A 309 16.77 -7.69 22.00
CA ASN A 309 15.86 -7.75 20.86
C ASN A 309 15.05 -9.06 20.81
N ARG A 310 15.65 -10.18 21.23
CA ARG A 310 14.92 -11.44 21.37
C ARG A 310 13.83 -11.34 22.42
N ASP A 311 14.17 -10.86 23.61
CA ASP A 311 13.22 -10.73 24.73
C ASP A 311 12.08 -9.76 24.35
N THR A 312 12.38 -8.66 23.66
CA THR A 312 11.35 -7.73 23.13
C THR A 312 10.47 -8.40 22.07
N PHE A 313 11.06 -9.13 21.12
CA PHE A 313 10.29 -9.81 20.07
C PHE A 313 9.40 -10.93 20.63
N GLN A 314 9.91 -11.70 21.59
CA GLN A 314 9.13 -12.67 22.33
C GLN A 314 7.93 -11.99 23.01
N GLY A 315 8.15 -10.89 23.73
CA GLY A 315 7.05 -10.14 24.36
C GLY A 315 6.04 -9.56 23.37
N ILE A 316 6.43 -9.29 22.12
CA ILE A 316 5.48 -8.91 21.06
C ILE A 316 4.58 -10.10 20.69
N LEU A 317 5.17 -11.28 20.50
CA LEU A 317 4.46 -12.49 20.08
C LEU A 317 3.61 -13.13 21.19
N GLU A 318 3.97 -12.94 22.47
CA GLU A 318 3.18 -13.47 23.60
C GLU A 318 1.82 -12.77 23.79
N ARG A 319 1.60 -11.63 23.13
CA ARG A 319 0.42 -10.79 23.31
C ARG A 319 -0.73 -11.23 22.39
N LYS A 320 -1.40 -12.33 22.74
CA LYS A 320 -2.56 -12.88 22.03
C LYS A 320 -3.56 -11.78 21.61
N GLY A 321 -3.90 -11.72 20.32
CA GLY A 321 -4.89 -10.77 19.79
C GLY A 321 -4.35 -9.42 19.32
N ASP A 322 -3.04 -9.14 19.48
CA ASP A 322 -2.41 -7.90 18.97
C ASP A 322 -1.04 -8.14 18.33
N VAL A 323 -0.80 -9.34 17.81
CA VAL A 323 0.46 -9.73 17.15
C VAL A 323 0.46 -9.28 15.68
N ALA A 324 -0.61 -9.59 14.94
CA ALA A 324 -0.73 -9.38 13.51
C ALA A 324 -0.54 -7.91 13.12
N ARG A 325 -1.16 -6.99 13.88
CA ARG A 325 -1.03 -5.54 13.64
C ARG A 325 0.42 -5.10 13.74
N THR A 326 1.15 -5.59 14.74
CA THR A 326 2.56 -5.26 14.97
C THR A 326 3.45 -5.84 13.87
N LEU A 327 3.28 -7.13 13.54
CA LEU A 327 4.02 -7.78 12.46
C LEU A 327 3.76 -7.13 11.10
N ARG A 328 2.53 -6.69 10.80
CA ARG A 328 2.23 -5.91 9.59
C ARG A 328 2.94 -4.57 9.55
N GLN A 329 3.05 -3.86 10.68
CA GLN A 329 3.83 -2.62 10.75
C GLN A 329 5.31 -2.89 10.49
N MET A 330 5.88 -3.96 11.08
CA MET A 330 7.25 -4.39 10.84
C MET A 330 7.48 -4.77 9.37
N HIS A 331 6.55 -5.53 8.77
CA HIS A 331 6.62 -5.94 7.37
C HIS A 331 6.55 -4.76 6.41
N ARG A 332 5.64 -3.81 6.64
CA ARG A 332 5.43 -2.64 5.78
C ARG A 332 6.70 -1.79 5.60
N VAL A 333 7.54 -1.70 6.63
CA VAL A 333 8.82 -0.96 6.59
C VAL A 333 10.03 -1.85 6.29
N GLY A 334 9.81 -3.14 5.99
CA GLY A 334 10.86 -4.11 5.68
C GLY A 334 11.70 -4.53 6.88
N PHE A 335 11.25 -4.24 8.10
CA PHE A 335 11.94 -4.63 9.33
C PHE A 335 11.78 -6.12 9.62
N LEU A 336 10.56 -6.66 9.45
CA LEU A 336 10.26 -8.06 9.78
C LEU A 336 11.16 -9.03 9.02
N GLY A 337 11.25 -8.91 7.69
CA GLY A 337 12.10 -9.77 6.87
C GLY A 337 13.61 -9.58 7.09
N ARG A 338 14.05 -8.42 7.62
CA ARG A 338 15.46 -8.24 8.01
C ARG A 338 15.78 -8.87 9.36
N TYR A 339 14.82 -8.86 10.28
CA TYR A 339 14.97 -9.49 11.60
C TYR A 339 14.79 -11.02 11.52
N LEU A 340 13.88 -11.48 10.68
CA LEU A 340 13.61 -12.89 10.35
C LEU A 340 13.89 -13.13 8.86
N PRO A 341 15.15 -13.34 8.44
CA PRO A 341 15.49 -13.62 7.05
C PRO A 341 14.73 -14.79 6.44
N GLU A 342 14.37 -15.79 7.26
CA GLU A 342 13.57 -16.96 6.88
C GLU A 342 12.18 -16.53 6.37
N PHE A 343 11.52 -15.61 7.08
CA PHE A 343 10.29 -14.97 6.61
C PHE A 343 10.56 -13.98 5.47
N GLY A 344 11.68 -13.24 5.53
CA GLY A 344 12.06 -12.26 4.51
C GLY A 344 12.21 -12.86 3.11
N ALA A 345 12.56 -14.16 3.02
CA ALA A 345 12.61 -14.88 1.76
C ALA A 345 11.23 -15.08 1.10
N LEU A 346 10.14 -15.00 1.88
CA LEU A 346 8.77 -15.05 1.40
C LEU A 346 8.29 -13.72 0.80
N ASP A 347 9.04 -12.62 0.95
CA ASP A 347 8.63 -11.29 0.48
C ASP A 347 8.36 -11.31 -1.04
N CYS A 348 7.13 -10.96 -1.41
CA CYS A 348 6.62 -11.04 -2.78
C CYS A 348 6.79 -12.44 -3.44
N LEU A 349 6.83 -13.52 -2.66
CA LEU A 349 6.97 -14.88 -3.20
C LEU A 349 5.62 -15.38 -3.70
N VAL A 350 5.56 -15.65 -4.99
CA VAL A 350 4.38 -16.14 -5.69
C VAL A 350 4.18 -17.61 -5.37
N GLN A 351 2.95 -18.00 -5.07
CA GLN A 351 2.56 -19.40 -4.93
C GLN A 351 1.80 -19.84 -6.17
N HIS A 352 2.13 -21.00 -6.75
CA HIS A 352 1.59 -21.47 -8.02
C HIS A 352 0.43 -22.47 -7.90
N GLU A 353 0.04 -22.85 -6.69
CA GLU A 353 -1.08 -23.75 -6.46
C GLU A 353 -2.41 -22.98 -6.55
N PHE A 354 -3.44 -23.61 -7.13
CA PHE A 354 -4.72 -22.99 -7.46
C PHE A 354 -5.50 -22.41 -6.26
N PHE A 355 -5.24 -22.91 -5.06
CA PHE A 355 -5.94 -22.49 -3.84
C PHE A 355 -5.34 -21.23 -3.20
N HIS A 356 -4.17 -20.76 -3.66
CA HIS A 356 -3.49 -19.63 -3.03
C HIS A 356 -3.94 -18.30 -3.59
N ARG A 357 -4.70 -17.56 -2.79
CA ARG A 357 -5.15 -16.21 -3.15
C ARG A 357 -4.06 -15.14 -3.03
N TYR A 358 -3.01 -15.38 -2.23
CA TYR A 358 -2.02 -14.38 -1.85
C TYR A 358 -0.58 -14.85 -2.04
N THR A 359 0.38 -13.93 -2.05
CA THR A 359 1.81 -14.27 -1.89
C THR A 359 2.07 -14.91 -0.52
N ALA A 360 3.19 -15.62 -0.37
CA ALA A 360 3.47 -16.40 0.83
C ALA A 360 3.62 -15.58 2.12
N ASP A 361 4.24 -14.40 2.04
CA ASP A 361 4.34 -13.43 3.13
C ASP A 361 2.96 -12.91 3.55
N GLU A 362 2.11 -12.51 2.60
CA GLU A 362 0.76 -12.01 2.89
C GLU A 362 -0.15 -13.12 3.42
N HIS A 363 -0.04 -14.34 2.89
CA HIS A 363 -0.75 -15.51 3.41
C HIS A 363 -0.42 -15.73 4.88
N THR A 364 0.87 -15.78 5.21
CA THR A 364 1.35 -15.97 6.58
C THR A 364 0.82 -14.88 7.52
N LEU A 365 0.88 -13.61 7.12
CA LEU A 365 0.36 -12.51 7.94
C LEU A 365 -1.16 -12.57 8.13
N ARG A 366 -1.91 -13.05 7.13
CA ARG A 366 -3.36 -13.26 7.25
C ARG A 366 -3.71 -14.42 8.19
N CYS A 367 -2.95 -15.50 8.17
CA CYS A 367 -3.13 -16.59 9.12
C CYS A 367 -2.98 -16.10 10.57
N ILE A 368 -2.01 -15.21 10.81
CA ILE A 368 -1.81 -14.57 12.11
C ILE A 368 -2.96 -13.60 12.45
N GLU A 369 -3.50 -12.87 11.47
CA GLU A 369 -4.70 -12.03 11.69
C GLU A 369 -5.93 -12.85 12.08
N GLU A 370 -6.17 -13.99 11.44
CA GLU A 370 -7.29 -14.87 11.80
C GLU A 370 -7.11 -15.46 13.20
N LEU A 371 -5.86 -15.81 13.59
CA LEU A 371 -5.55 -16.26 14.95
C LEU A 371 -5.82 -15.15 15.98
N ASP A 372 -5.35 -13.93 15.74
CA ASP A 372 -5.61 -12.78 16.61
C ASP A 372 -7.11 -12.50 16.76
N ALA A 373 -7.86 -12.60 15.66
CA ALA A 373 -9.30 -12.34 15.64
C ALA A 373 -10.10 -13.32 16.52
N LEU A 374 -9.55 -14.51 16.84
CA LEU A 374 -10.23 -15.48 17.72
C LEU A 374 -10.47 -14.92 19.12
N VAL A 375 -9.57 -14.07 19.64
CA VAL A 375 -9.65 -13.52 21.01
C VAL A 375 -10.95 -12.76 21.26
N GLY A 376 -11.47 -12.08 20.24
CA GLY A 376 -12.69 -11.28 20.32
C GLY A 376 -13.82 -11.77 19.41
N SER A 377 -13.76 -13.01 18.93
CA SER A 377 -14.77 -13.53 18.01
C SER A 377 -15.97 -14.09 18.77
N ASP A 378 -17.18 -13.64 18.42
CA ASP A 378 -18.45 -14.18 18.91
C ASP A 378 -19.10 -15.16 17.92
N ASP A 379 -18.40 -15.59 16.87
CA ASP A 379 -18.92 -16.54 15.89
C ASP A 379 -18.96 -17.96 16.50
N PRO A 380 -20.14 -18.59 16.65
CA PRO A 380 -20.24 -19.93 17.23
C PRO A 380 -19.41 -20.99 16.50
N ARG A 381 -19.13 -20.79 15.20
CA ARG A 381 -18.30 -21.71 14.40
C ARG A 381 -16.82 -21.64 14.78
N LYS A 382 -16.39 -20.54 15.41
CA LYS A 382 -15.00 -20.31 15.85
C LYS A 382 -14.78 -20.69 17.32
N GLU A 383 -15.82 -21.09 18.05
CA GLU A 383 -15.79 -21.34 19.50
C GLU A 383 -14.69 -22.31 19.93
N ILE A 384 -14.60 -23.47 19.24
CA ILE A 384 -13.59 -24.49 19.56
C ILE A 384 -12.17 -23.96 19.39
N TYR A 385 -11.91 -23.21 18.32
CA TYR A 385 -10.59 -22.63 18.04
C TYR A 385 -10.26 -21.52 19.04
N ARG A 386 -11.24 -20.69 19.39
CA ARG A 386 -11.10 -19.65 20.41
C ARG A 386 -10.72 -20.26 21.76
N ARG A 387 -11.45 -21.30 22.20
CA ARG A 387 -11.14 -22.01 23.45
C ARG A 387 -9.72 -22.58 23.45
N LEU A 388 -9.35 -23.34 22.41
CA LEU A 388 -8.00 -23.89 22.27
C LEU A 388 -6.93 -22.80 22.28
N PHE A 389 -7.19 -21.68 21.61
CA PHE A 389 -6.23 -20.57 21.58
C PHE A 389 -6.10 -19.88 22.94
N HIS A 390 -7.17 -19.74 23.72
CA HIS A 390 -7.09 -19.23 25.09
C HIS A 390 -6.30 -20.18 26.00
N GLU A 391 -6.55 -21.48 25.90
CA GLU A 391 -5.90 -22.54 26.69
C GLU A 391 -4.43 -22.77 26.33
N ALA A 392 -3.98 -22.38 25.14
CA ALA A 392 -2.58 -22.55 24.72
C ALA A 392 -1.60 -21.83 25.66
N GLU A 393 -0.76 -22.58 26.38
CA GLU A 393 0.15 -22.05 27.38
C GLU A 393 1.34 -21.28 26.78
N ASP A 394 1.83 -21.71 25.60
CA ASP A 394 2.92 -21.04 24.87
C ASP A 394 2.39 -20.36 23.58
N PRO A 395 1.84 -19.13 23.67
CA PRO A 395 1.50 -18.36 22.47
C PRO A 395 2.70 -18.04 21.60
N TYR A 396 3.88 -17.87 22.18
CA TYR A 396 5.09 -17.52 21.45
C TYR A 396 5.49 -18.61 20.45
N ALA A 397 5.50 -19.87 20.89
CA ALA A 397 5.75 -21.03 20.04
C ALA A 397 4.69 -21.13 18.91
N LEU A 398 3.41 -20.91 19.23
CA LEU A 398 2.32 -20.96 18.25
C LEU A 398 2.46 -19.89 17.17
N TYR A 399 2.72 -18.63 17.54
CA TYR A 399 2.94 -17.55 16.57
C TYR A 399 4.22 -17.76 15.75
N LEU A 400 5.31 -18.23 16.36
CA LEU A 400 6.51 -18.59 15.62
C LEU A 400 6.25 -19.70 14.61
N ALA A 401 5.51 -20.74 15.00
CA ALA A 401 5.13 -21.83 14.09
C ALA A 401 4.35 -21.28 12.89
N LEU A 402 3.38 -20.39 13.12
CA LEU A 402 2.65 -19.74 12.02
C LEU A 402 3.56 -18.87 11.14
N ILE A 403 4.49 -18.10 11.70
CA ILE A 403 5.44 -17.31 10.92
C ILE A 403 6.30 -18.20 10.01
N LEU A 404 6.61 -19.41 10.48
CA LEU A 404 7.56 -20.33 9.84
C LEU A 404 6.91 -21.39 8.95
N HIS A 405 5.60 -21.66 9.08
CA HIS A 405 4.97 -22.85 8.49
C HIS A 405 5.24 -23.02 6.99
N ASP A 406 5.27 -21.90 6.26
CA ASP A 406 5.45 -21.84 4.82
C ASP A 406 6.85 -21.38 4.37
N THR A 407 7.80 -21.17 5.30
CA THR A 407 9.12 -20.60 4.95
C THR A 407 9.96 -21.47 4.02
N GLY A 408 9.80 -22.79 4.07
CA GLY A 408 10.44 -23.73 3.16
C GLY A 408 9.99 -23.59 1.71
N ARG A 409 8.92 -22.83 1.39
CA ARG A 409 8.53 -22.53 0.00
C ARG A 409 9.55 -21.64 -0.72
N ALA A 410 10.32 -20.85 0.04
CA ALA A 410 11.43 -20.07 -0.53
C ALA A 410 12.64 -20.96 -0.86
N GLU A 411 12.76 -22.11 -0.21
CA GLU A 411 13.79 -23.09 -0.49
C GLU A 411 13.36 -23.88 -1.74
N ASN A 412 14.23 -23.96 -2.76
CA ASN A 412 13.95 -24.72 -4.00
C ASN A 412 14.02 -26.25 -3.78
N VAL A 413 13.49 -26.76 -2.67
CA VAL A 413 13.45 -28.17 -2.30
C VAL A 413 12.14 -28.82 -2.75
N ARG A 414 12.19 -30.13 -3.03
CA ARG A 414 11.01 -30.90 -3.49
C ARG A 414 9.90 -30.95 -2.45
N GLU A 415 10.26 -30.94 -1.17
CA GLU A 415 9.32 -30.95 -0.04
C GLU A 415 9.58 -29.72 0.84
N HIS A 416 8.70 -28.72 0.73
CA HIS A 416 8.84 -27.46 1.47
C HIS A 416 8.68 -27.64 2.99
N ILE A 417 8.03 -28.72 3.43
CA ILE A 417 7.84 -29.03 4.86
C ILE A 417 9.20 -29.25 5.55
N ASP A 418 10.08 -30.04 4.94
CA ASP A 418 11.44 -30.28 5.46
C ASP A 418 12.25 -28.99 5.48
N GLY A 419 12.13 -28.18 4.42
CA GLY A 419 12.73 -26.85 4.35
C GLY A 419 12.27 -25.95 5.49
N SER A 420 10.95 -25.87 5.74
CA SER A 420 10.37 -25.11 6.85
C SER A 420 10.88 -25.60 8.20
N ALA A 421 10.97 -26.92 8.43
CA ALA A 421 11.48 -27.50 9.67
C ALA A 421 12.96 -27.16 9.91
N MET A 422 13.80 -27.22 8.87
CA MET A 422 15.21 -26.83 8.96
C MET A 422 15.38 -25.34 9.27
N LEU A 423 14.60 -24.47 8.62
CA LEU A 423 14.60 -23.03 8.88
C LEU A 423 14.09 -22.71 10.28
N ALA A 424 13.04 -23.40 10.73
CA ALA A 424 12.51 -23.30 12.08
C ALA A 424 13.58 -23.65 13.13
N SER A 425 14.28 -24.77 12.96
CA SER A 425 15.38 -25.18 13.87
C SER A 425 16.48 -24.11 13.95
N ARG A 426 16.91 -23.55 12.81
CA ARG A 426 17.89 -22.46 12.77
C ARG A 426 17.38 -21.21 13.47
N LEU A 427 16.11 -20.85 13.27
CA LEU A 427 15.51 -19.70 13.93
C LEU A 427 15.40 -19.92 15.44
N CYS A 428 14.93 -21.08 15.90
CA CYS A 428 14.83 -21.42 17.31
C CYS A 428 16.19 -21.33 18.01
N ASN A 429 17.25 -21.84 17.38
CA ASN A 429 18.62 -21.70 17.89
C ASN A 429 19.04 -20.22 17.99
N ARG A 430 18.75 -19.40 16.96
CA ARG A 430 19.05 -17.97 16.98
C ARG A 430 18.26 -17.22 18.05
N LEU A 431 17.00 -17.58 18.24
CA LEU A 431 16.09 -17.01 19.22
C LEU A 431 16.23 -17.63 20.62
N GLN A 432 17.11 -18.61 20.80
CA GLN A 432 17.33 -19.32 22.07
C GLN A 432 16.04 -19.91 22.65
N VAL A 433 15.20 -20.46 21.76
CA VAL A 433 14.00 -21.20 22.15
C VAL A 433 14.43 -22.61 22.55
N HIS A 434 14.36 -22.90 23.85
CA HIS A 434 14.82 -24.16 24.46
C HIS A 434 13.72 -24.82 25.28
N GLY A 435 13.81 -26.14 25.46
CA GLY A 435 12.97 -26.91 26.39
C GLY A 435 11.62 -27.39 25.82
N PRO A 436 10.73 -27.92 26.68
CA PRO A 436 9.38 -28.39 26.30
C PRO A 436 8.38 -27.23 26.15
N ARG A 437 8.86 -26.10 25.62
CA ARG A 437 7.99 -24.99 25.19
C ARG A 437 7.13 -25.43 24.00
#